data_AF-A0A1M7RWP9-F1
#
_entry.id   AF-A0A1M7RWP9-F1
#
_cell.length_a   1.000
_cell.length_b   1.000
_cell.length_c   1.000
_cell.angle_alpha   90.00
_cell.angle_beta   90.00
_cell.angle_gamma   90.00
#
_symmetry.space_group_name_H-M   'P 1'
#
loop_
_entity.id
_entity.type
_entity.pdbx_description
1 polymer ?
#
loop_
_entity_poly.entity_id
_entity_poly.type
_entity_poly.pdbx_seq_one_letter_code
_entity_poly.pdbx_strand_id
1 'polypeptide(L)'
;MYDILKLAEQFEIEGYKFYTAKKEEVKSKHVSDIFDYLAQMEKEHTEFIRRLVKTLEEGREVEAIEMQDSSYFKSRYEGQKIQETSQEDDIADLAVLRMAYLIEKDFMEFYKKAADNEKNESVRKVLVLLQDWEEGHKRIIEEQMKAIIERNNLELGFYPF
;
A
#
# COMPACT_ATOMS: atom_id res chain seq x y z
N MET A 1 12.75 16.76 -10.91
CA MET A 1 12.40 15.41 -11.43
C MET A 1 13.03 14.31 -10.58
N TYR A 2 14.35 14.28 -10.36
CA TYR A 2 14.96 13.22 -9.54
C TYR A 2 14.57 13.28 -8.06
N ASP A 3 14.32 14.47 -7.51
CA ASP A 3 14.03 14.61 -6.07
C ASP A 3 12.69 13.99 -5.66
N ILE A 4 11.66 14.06 -6.52
CA ILE A 4 10.36 13.43 -6.24
C ILE A 4 10.42 11.90 -6.33
N LEU A 5 11.25 11.36 -7.24
CA LEU A 5 11.45 9.91 -7.35
C LEU A 5 12.32 9.37 -6.21
N LYS A 6 13.31 10.13 -5.75
CA LYS A 6 14.09 9.78 -4.55
C LYS A 6 13.22 9.83 -3.29
N LEU A 7 12.32 10.82 -3.20
CA LEU A 7 11.35 10.87 -2.12
C LEU A 7 10.40 9.67 -2.16
N ALA A 8 9.91 9.31 -3.36
CA ALA A 8 9.08 8.13 -3.54
C ALA A 8 9.83 6.85 -3.13
N GLU A 9 11.08 6.66 -3.56
CA GLU A 9 11.91 5.52 -3.11
C GLU A 9 12.01 5.46 -1.58
N GLN A 10 12.15 6.61 -0.90
CA GLN A 10 12.18 6.63 0.56
C GLN A 10 10.83 6.24 1.18
N PHE A 11 9.70 6.67 0.59
CA PHE A 11 8.39 6.25 1.06
C PHE A 11 8.23 4.73 0.96
N GLU A 12 8.58 4.13 -0.17
CA GLU A 12 8.50 2.68 -0.35
C GLU A 12 9.41 1.90 0.62
N ILE A 13 10.62 2.43 0.89
CA ILE A 13 11.55 1.83 1.87
C ILE A 13 10.96 1.89 3.29
N GLU A 14 10.32 3.00 3.65
CA GLU A 14 9.68 3.13 4.96
C GLU A 14 8.39 2.29 5.05
N GLY A 15 7.61 2.17 3.98
CA GLY A 15 6.46 1.26 3.85
C GLY A 15 6.90 -0.19 4.06
N TYR A 16 7.93 -0.65 3.35
CA TYR A 16 8.53 -1.97 3.53
C TYR A 16 8.91 -2.26 4.99
N LYS A 17 9.59 -1.31 5.64
CA LYS A 17 10.00 -1.45 7.06
C LYS A 17 8.79 -1.49 7.98
N PHE A 18 7.82 -0.61 7.75
CA PHE A 18 6.59 -0.55 8.54
C PHE A 18 5.85 -1.88 8.49
N TYR A 19 5.57 -2.39 7.29
CA TYR A 19 4.86 -3.66 7.12
C TYR A 19 5.63 -4.86 7.67
N THR A 20 6.96 -4.90 7.43
CA THR A 20 7.82 -5.96 7.98
C THR A 20 7.84 -5.94 9.52
N ALA A 21 7.80 -4.78 10.14
CA ALA A 21 7.74 -4.68 11.60
C ALA A 21 6.34 -5.05 12.12
N LYS A 22 5.28 -4.53 11.50
CA LYS A 22 3.91 -4.71 11.96
C LYS A 22 3.36 -6.11 11.75
N LYS A 23 3.81 -6.85 10.73
CA LYS A 23 3.37 -8.25 10.52
C LYS A 23 3.72 -9.17 11.70
N GLU A 24 4.74 -8.81 12.48
CA GLU A 24 5.17 -9.54 13.69
C GLU A 24 4.40 -9.10 14.96
N GLU A 25 3.68 -7.97 14.91
CA GLU A 25 2.97 -7.37 16.05
C GLU A 25 1.48 -7.77 16.09
N VAL A 26 0.87 -7.88 14.90
CA VAL A 26 -0.53 -8.24 14.71
C VAL A 26 -0.84 -9.65 15.19
N LYS A 27 -2.08 -9.87 15.59
CA LYS A 27 -2.56 -11.09 16.25
C LYS A 27 -3.09 -12.11 15.26
N SER A 28 -3.77 -11.64 14.23
CA SER A 28 -4.29 -12.47 13.16
C SER A 28 -3.18 -12.88 12.19
N LYS A 29 -3.05 -14.18 11.92
CA LYS A 29 -2.18 -14.64 10.82
C LYS A 29 -2.62 -14.05 9.49
N HIS A 30 -3.93 -13.85 9.31
CA HIS A 30 -4.43 -13.27 8.06
C HIS A 30 -3.95 -11.83 7.90
N VAL A 31 -4.02 -11.01 8.94
CA VAL A 31 -3.48 -9.63 8.92
C VAL A 31 -1.95 -9.64 8.74
N SER A 32 -1.25 -10.59 9.39
CA SER A 32 0.20 -10.78 9.20
C SER A 32 0.53 -11.09 7.75
N ASP A 33 -0.21 -11.99 7.10
CA ASP A 33 -0.01 -12.35 5.70
C ASP A 33 -0.33 -11.19 4.73
N ILE A 34 -1.33 -10.35 5.06
CA ILE A 34 -1.61 -9.11 4.31
C ILE A 34 -0.41 -8.17 4.39
N PHE A 35 0.14 -7.93 5.58
CA PHE A 35 1.31 -7.07 5.75
C PHE A 35 2.58 -7.66 5.12
N ASP A 36 2.77 -8.97 5.13
CA ASP A 36 3.87 -9.60 4.39
C ASP A 36 3.75 -9.36 2.88
N TYR A 37 2.52 -9.46 2.34
CA TYR A 37 2.27 -9.15 0.94
C TYR A 37 2.52 -7.68 0.59
N LEU A 38 1.98 -6.75 1.39
CA LEU A 38 2.23 -5.32 1.21
C LEU A 38 3.74 -5.02 1.26
N ALA A 39 4.47 -5.56 2.23
CA ALA A 39 5.93 -5.40 2.30
C ALA A 39 6.62 -5.90 1.01
N GLN A 40 6.20 -7.04 0.45
CA GLN A 40 6.83 -7.54 -0.78
C GLN A 40 6.55 -6.62 -1.98
N MET A 41 5.37 -6.00 -2.07
CA MET A 41 5.09 -4.99 -3.10
C MET A 41 5.96 -3.73 -2.95
N GLU A 42 6.05 -3.16 -1.75
CA GLU A 42 6.91 -2.00 -1.43
C GLU A 42 8.38 -2.23 -1.84
N LYS A 43 8.87 -3.46 -1.63
CA LYS A 43 10.22 -3.85 -2.06
C LYS A 43 10.35 -3.85 -3.59
N GLU A 44 9.37 -4.40 -4.30
CA GLU A 44 9.33 -4.43 -5.77
C GLU A 44 9.21 -3.01 -6.35
N HIS A 45 8.41 -2.15 -5.72
CA HIS A 45 8.28 -0.73 -6.05
C HIS A 45 9.61 0.00 -5.86
N THR A 46 10.30 -0.21 -4.74
CA THR A 46 11.65 0.37 -4.49
C THR A 46 12.62 -0.01 -5.62
N GLU A 47 12.65 -1.29 -6.01
CA GLU A 47 13.50 -1.77 -7.10
C GLU A 47 13.09 -1.16 -8.45
N PHE A 48 11.80 -1.01 -8.69
CA PHE A 48 11.26 -0.35 -9.87
C PHE A 48 11.70 1.12 -9.94
N ILE A 49 11.51 1.89 -8.87
CA ILE A 49 11.87 3.31 -8.81
C ILE A 49 13.37 3.49 -9.03
N ARG A 50 14.22 2.62 -8.46
CA ARG A 50 15.67 2.65 -8.72
C ARG A 50 16.02 2.45 -10.19
N ARG A 51 15.37 1.50 -10.87
CA ARG A 51 15.57 1.29 -12.32
C ARG A 51 15.10 2.50 -13.10
N LEU A 52 13.96 3.08 -12.73
CA LEU A 52 13.41 4.26 -13.36
C LEU A 52 14.36 5.47 -13.25
N VAL A 53 14.86 5.76 -12.04
CA VAL A 53 15.83 6.83 -11.80
C VAL A 53 17.07 6.64 -12.66
N LYS A 54 17.64 5.44 -12.69
CA LYS A 54 18.82 5.13 -13.51
C LYS A 54 18.57 5.33 -15.00
N THR A 55 17.44 4.85 -15.53
CA THR A 55 17.07 5.01 -16.94
C THR A 55 16.97 6.49 -17.31
N LEU A 56 16.36 7.30 -16.45
CA LEU A 56 16.24 8.75 -16.64
C LEU A 56 17.59 9.47 -16.57
N GLU A 57 18.47 9.09 -15.63
CA GLU A 57 19.83 9.65 -15.51
C GLU A 57 20.68 9.37 -16.75
N GLU A 58 20.46 8.24 -17.41
CA GLU A 58 21.12 7.86 -18.66
C GLU A 58 20.47 8.48 -19.91
N GLY A 59 19.42 9.30 -19.75
CA GLY A 59 18.71 9.97 -20.84
C GLY A 59 17.90 9.04 -21.73
N ARG A 60 17.57 7.83 -21.25
CA ARG A 60 16.77 6.84 -21.97
C ARG A 60 15.28 7.04 -21.72
N GLU A 61 14.45 6.68 -22.70
CA GLU A 61 13.00 6.68 -22.52
C GLU A 61 12.56 5.54 -21.59
N VAL A 62 11.51 5.80 -20.81
CA VAL A 62 10.92 4.83 -19.90
C VAL A 62 9.99 3.94 -20.72
N GLU A 63 10.33 2.65 -20.86
CA GLU A 63 9.44 1.67 -21.48
C GLU A 63 8.14 1.50 -20.67
N ALA A 64 7.07 1.05 -21.35
CA ALA A 64 5.75 0.90 -20.76
C ALA A 64 5.80 0.04 -19.48
N ILE A 65 5.23 0.60 -18.42
CA ILE A 65 5.27 0.02 -17.09
C ILE A 65 4.07 -0.93 -16.97
N GLU A 66 4.33 -2.22 -16.77
CA GLU A 66 3.27 -3.19 -16.49
C GLU A 66 2.64 -2.86 -15.12
N MET A 67 1.34 -2.57 -15.12
CA MET A 67 0.57 -2.43 -13.88
C MET A 67 0.52 -3.79 -13.18
N GLN A 68 0.91 -3.85 -11.90
CA GLN A 68 0.66 -5.03 -11.10
C GLN A 68 -0.85 -5.17 -10.83
N ASP A 69 -1.38 -6.35 -11.13
CA ASP A 69 -2.79 -6.65 -10.96
C ASP A 69 -3.09 -7.13 -9.54
N SER A 70 -3.79 -6.28 -8.76
CA SER A 70 -4.31 -6.62 -7.43
C SER A 70 -5.26 -7.83 -7.40
N SER A 71 -5.78 -8.29 -8.56
CA SER A 71 -6.63 -9.48 -8.66
C SER A 71 -5.91 -10.76 -8.19
N TYR A 72 -4.59 -10.82 -8.38
CA TYR A 72 -3.77 -11.95 -7.95
C TYR A 72 -3.75 -12.08 -6.42
N PHE A 73 -3.71 -10.94 -5.71
CA PHE A 73 -3.81 -10.92 -4.26
C PHE A 73 -5.16 -11.45 -3.78
N LYS A 74 -6.26 -10.93 -4.34
CA LYS A 74 -7.62 -11.27 -3.94
C LYS A 74 -7.89 -12.77 -4.05
N SER A 75 -7.50 -13.38 -5.17
CA SER A 75 -7.67 -14.82 -5.41
C SER A 75 -6.84 -15.71 -4.46
N ARG A 76 -5.66 -15.26 -4.04
CA ARG A 76 -4.78 -16.01 -3.11
C ARG A 76 -5.36 -16.07 -1.69
N TYR A 77 -6.08 -15.03 -1.27
CA TYR A 77 -6.49 -14.86 0.12
C TYR A 77 -7.97 -15.13 0.39
N GLU A 78 -8.86 -15.08 -0.62
CA GLU A 78 -10.26 -15.53 -0.50
C GLU A 78 -10.38 -17.01 -0.04
N GLY A 79 -9.34 -17.82 -0.27
CA GLY A 79 -9.26 -19.21 0.20
C GLY A 79 -8.92 -19.38 1.69
N GLN A 80 -8.37 -18.35 2.35
CA GLN A 80 -8.06 -18.36 3.78
C GLN A 80 -9.30 -17.94 4.58
N LYS A 81 -10.31 -18.80 4.63
CA LYS A 81 -11.50 -18.59 5.48
C LYS A 81 -11.09 -18.36 6.93
N ILE A 82 -11.55 -17.21 7.45
CA ILE A 82 -11.81 -16.85 8.86
C ILE A 82 -10.99 -17.67 9.85
N GLN A 83 -9.77 -17.22 10.11
CA GLN A 83 -9.09 -17.64 11.33
C GLN A 83 -9.88 -17.09 12.52
N GLU A 84 -10.24 -17.96 13.46
CA GLU A 84 -10.89 -17.55 14.71
C GLU A 84 -9.86 -16.78 15.56
N THR A 85 -9.95 -15.46 15.54
CA THR A 85 -9.26 -14.54 16.44
C THR A 85 -10.27 -13.99 17.46
N SER A 86 -9.79 -13.62 18.65
CA SER A 86 -10.68 -13.02 19.66
C SER A 86 -11.12 -11.61 19.24
N GLN A 87 -12.25 -11.14 19.76
CA GLN A 87 -12.70 -9.76 19.51
C GLN A 87 -11.67 -8.72 20.01
N GLU A 88 -10.96 -9.01 21.09
CA GLU A 88 -9.91 -8.13 21.63
C GLU A 88 -8.71 -8.04 20.68
N ASP A 89 -8.25 -9.17 20.15
CA ASP A 89 -7.19 -9.25 19.15
C ASP A 89 -7.59 -8.53 17.86
N ASP A 90 -8.84 -8.69 17.44
CA ASP A 90 -9.40 -8.02 16.26
C ASP A 90 -9.41 -6.51 16.39
N ILE A 91 -9.79 -5.99 17.56
CA ILE A 91 -9.78 -4.55 17.84
C ILE A 91 -8.34 -4.03 17.86
N ALA A 92 -7.40 -4.80 18.40
CA ALA A 92 -5.97 -4.44 18.39
C ALA A 92 -5.43 -4.38 16.95
N ASP A 93 -5.69 -5.40 16.13
CA ASP A 93 -5.28 -5.44 14.73
C ASP A 93 -5.95 -4.33 13.90
N LEU A 94 -7.23 -4.03 14.18
CA LEU A 94 -7.96 -2.94 13.54
C LEU A 94 -7.28 -1.57 13.77
N ALA A 95 -6.70 -1.35 14.95
CA ALA A 95 -5.95 -0.13 15.23
C ALA A 95 -4.67 -0.02 14.40
N VAL A 96 -3.95 -1.14 14.21
CA VAL A 96 -2.74 -1.19 13.37
C VAL A 96 -3.09 -1.03 11.88
N LEU A 97 -4.14 -1.71 11.42
CA LEU A 97 -4.68 -1.54 10.05
C LEU A 97 -5.11 -0.10 9.79
N ARG A 98 -5.75 0.56 10.75
CA ARG A 98 -6.12 1.98 10.61
C ARG A 98 -4.90 2.88 10.46
N MET A 99 -3.82 2.60 11.17
CA MET A 99 -2.56 3.33 11.00
C MET A 99 -2.01 3.15 9.59
N ALA A 100 -1.96 1.90 9.10
CA ALA A 100 -1.54 1.60 7.73
C ALA A 100 -2.42 2.34 6.71
N TYR A 101 -3.75 2.24 6.83
CA TYR A 101 -4.69 2.93 5.94
C TYR A 101 -4.45 4.44 5.85
N LEU A 102 -4.16 5.10 6.97
CA LEU A 102 -3.88 6.54 6.99
C LEU A 102 -2.56 6.88 6.28
N ILE A 103 -1.52 6.06 6.46
CA ILE A 103 -0.24 6.22 5.77
C ILE A 103 -0.45 6.12 4.24
N GLU A 104 -1.10 5.05 3.79
CA GLU A 104 -1.38 4.82 2.36
C GLU A 104 -2.24 5.94 1.77
N LYS A 105 -3.25 6.41 2.52
CA LYS A 105 -4.09 7.52 2.10
C LYS A 105 -3.29 8.82 1.95
N ASP A 106 -2.41 9.12 2.90
CA ASP A 106 -1.58 10.33 2.84
C ASP A 106 -0.61 10.29 1.64
N PHE A 107 -0.01 9.14 1.34
CA PHE A 107 0.87 8.95 0.18
C PHE A 107 0.11 9.03 -1.15
N MET A 108 -1.02 8.35 -1.26
CA MET A 108 -1.92 8.45 -2.41
C MET A 108 -2.31 9.92 -2.67
N GLU A 109 -2.74 10.66 -1.63
CA GLU A 109 -3.10 12.07 -1.77
C GLU A 109 -1.90 12.96 -2.13
N PHE A 110 -0.72 12.65 -1.61
CA PHE A 110 0.52 13.34 -1.94
C PHE A 110 0.83 13.19 -3.44
N TYR A 111 0.85 11.96 -3.96
CA TYR A 111 1.15 11.70 -5.37
C TYR A 111 0.11 12.30 -6.30
N LYS A 112 -1.17 12.23 -5.94
CA LYS A 112 -2.25 12.90 -6.67
C LYS A 112 -2.00 14.40 -6.80
N LYS A 113 -1.73 15.08 -5.67
CA LYS A 113 -1.43 16.52 -5.64
C LYS A 113 -0.17 16.84 -6.44
N ALA A 114 0.86 15.99 -6.37
CA ALA A 114 2.09 16.17 -7.14
C ALA A 114 1.82 16.04 -8.66
N ALA A 115 1.04 15.04 -9.08
CA ALA A 115 0.67 14.81 -10.47
C ALA A 115 -0.14 15.98 -11.05
N ASP A 116 -1.11 16.50 -10.29
CA ASP A 116 -1.97 17.62 -10.68
C ASP A 116 -1.17 18.91 -10.97
N ASN A 117 -0.04 19.09 -10.28
CA ASN A 117 0.82 20.28 -10.41
C ASN A 117 2.02 20.09 -11.36
N GLU A 118 2.26 18.87 -11.85
CA GLU A 118 3.40 18.56 -12.72
C GLU A 118 3.14 18.91 -14.18
N LYS A 119 4.06 19.65 -14.81
CA LYS A 119 3.95 20.10 -16.21
C LYS A 119 4.59 19.11 -17.19
N ASN A 120 5.56 18.34 -16.73
CA ASN A 120 6.21 17.31 -17.54
C ASN A 120 5.32 16.07 -17.60
N GLU A 121 4.82 15.74 -18.79
CA GLU A 121 3.90 14.62 -18.99
C GLU A 121 4.47 13.27 -18.55
N SER A 122 5.76 13.03 -18.81
CA SER A 122 6.43 11.79 -18.42
C SER A 122 6.50 11.64 -16.90
N VAL A 123 6.78 12.74 -16.18
CA VAL A 123 6.81 12.74 -14.70
C VAL A 123 5.40 12.58 -14.14
N ARG A 124 4.41 13.26 -14.74
CA ARG A 124 3.01 13.13 -14.35
C ARG A 124 2.53 11.68 -14.45
N LYS A 125 2.89 10.95 -15.52
CA LYS A 125 2.54 9.53 -15.68
C LYS A 125 3.11 8.66 -14.56
N VAL A 126 4.35 8.91 -14.14
CA VAL A 126 4.95 8.19 -13.01
C VAL A 126 4.24 8.51 -11.70
N LEU A 127 3.89 9.78 -11.45
CA LEU A 127 3.17 10.15 -10.23
C LEU A 127 1.77 9.55 -10.16
N VAL A 128 1.06 9.45 -11.29
CA VAL A 128 -0.22 8.74 -11.36
C VAL A 128 -0.05 7.25 -11.08
N LEU A 129 1.00 6.62 -11.62
CA LEU A 129 1.29 5.22 -11.31
C LEU A 129 1.54 5.00 -9.81
N LEU A 130 2.35 5.85 -9.17
CA LEU A 130 2.61 5.77 -7.73
C LEU A 130 1.30 5.97 -6.94
N GLN A 131 0.48 6.94 -7.31
CA GLN A 131 -0.85 7.14 -6.71
C GLN A 131 -1.72 5.88 -6.81
N ASP A 132 -1.72 5.20 -7.96
CA ASP A 132 -2.54 4.01 -8.19
C ASP A 132 -2.05 2.81 -7.34
N TRP A 133 -0.74 2.70 -7.07
CA TRP A 133 -0.18 1.72 -6.15
C TRP A 133 -0.70 1.93 -4.72
N GLU A 134 -0.55 3.16 -4.19
CA GLU A 134 -1.02 3.49 -2.84
C GLU A 134 -2.55 3.37 -2.71
N GLU A 135 -3.29 3.68 -3.77
CA GLU A 135 -4.73 3.43 -3.79
C GLU A 135 -5.05 1.94 -3.65
N GLY A 136 -4.28 1.07 -4.33
CA GLY A 136 -4.36 -0.38 -4.24
C GLY A 136 -4.09 -0.89 -2.83
N HIS A 137 -2.98 -0.48 -2.22
CA HIS A 137 -2.64 -0.82 -0.83
C HIS A 137 -3.75 -0.42 0.13
N LYS A 138 -4.20 0.83 0.04
CA LYS A 138 -5.29 1.37 0.86
C LYS A 138 -6.56 0.54 0.72
N ARG A 139 -6.92 0.11 -0.50
CA ARG A 139 -8.13 -0.73 -0.74
C ARG A 139 -8.00 -2.10 -0.07
N ILE A 140 -6.84 -2.76 -0.16
CA ILE A 140 -6.57 -4.03 0.51
C ILE A 140 -6.79 -3.90 2.03
N ILE A 141 -6.24 -2.85 2.63
CA ILE A 141 -6.36 -2.58 4.06
C ILE A 141 -7.81 -2.27 4.44
N GLU A 142 -8.49 -1.44 3.65
CA GLU A 142 -9.89 -1.06 3.87
C GLU A 142 -10.83 -2.27 3.81
N GLU A 143 -10.65 -3.16 2.83
CA GLU A 143 -11.43 -4.41 2.73
C GLU A 143 -11.24 -5.27 3.99
N GLN A 144 -10.02 -5.40 4.50
CA GLN A 144 -9.76 -6.15 5.72
C GLN A 144 -10.34 -5.49 6.98
N MET A 145 -10.26 -4.15 7.08
CA MET A 145 -10.89 -3.42 8.17
C MET A 145 -12.41 -3.64 8.19
N LYS A 146 -13.07 -3.59 7.01
CA LYS A 146 -14.50 -3.88 6.88
C LYS A 146 -14.83 -5.29 7.33
N ALA A 147 -14.03 -6.29 6.94
CA ALA A 147 -14.23 -7.67 7.36
C ALA A 147 -14.16 -7.85 8.88
N ILE A 148 -13.21 -7.20 9.56
CA ILE A 148 -13.10 -7.24 11.03
C ILE A 148 -14.30 -6.56 11.70
N ILE A 149 -14.71 -5.39 11.20
CA ILE A 149 -15.84 -4.62 11.72
C ILE A 149 -17.14 -5.43 11.61
N GLU A 150 -17.40 -6.00 10.44
CA GLU A 150 -18.60 -6.81 10.17
C GLU A 150 -18.62 -8.07 11.04
N ARG A 151 -17.50 -8.79 11.14
CA ARG A 151 -17.38 -9.99 11.98
C ARG A 151 -17.70 -9.72 13.45
N ASN A 152 -17.28 -8.56 13.97
CA ASN A 152 -17.44 -8.20 15.38
C ASN A 152 -18.69 -7.36 15.66
N ASN A 153 -19.53 -7.10 14.66
CA ASN A 153 -20.69 -6.20 14.75
C ASN A 153 -20.34 -4.82 15.35
N LEU A 154 -19.19 -4.26 14.99
CA LEU A 154 -18.77 -2.95 15.48
C LEU A 154 -19.54 -1.85 14.74
N GLU A 155 -19.97 -0.81 15.45
CA GLU A 155 -20.65 0.32 14.79
C GLU A 155 -19.67 1.16 13.96
N LEU A 156 -19.93 1.25 12.65
CA LEU A 156 -19.15 2.06 11.70
C LEU A 156 -19.05 3.55 12.10
N GLY A 157 -20.04 4.06 12.84
CA GLY A 157 -20.06 5.44 13.34
C GLY A 157 -18.89 5.80 14.27
N PHE A 158 -18.26 4.79 14.90
CA PHE A 158 -17.07 5.00 15.75
C PHE A 158 -15.76 4.95 14.93
N TYR A 159 -15.79 4.46 13.70
CA TYR A 159 -14.61 4.21 12.84
C TYR A 159 -14.81 4.64 11.38
N PRO A 160 -15.05 5.94 11.08
CA PRO A 160 -15.05 6.41 9.70
C PRO A 160 -13.63 6.36 9.10
N PHE A 161 -13.52 5.84 7.88
CA PHE A 161 -12.30 5.78 7.04
C PHE A 161 -12.28 6.91 5.99
#